data_AF-A0A316S0K6-F1
#
_entry.id   AF-A0A316S0K6-F1
#
_cell.length_a   1.000
_cell.length_b   1.000
_cell.length_c   1.000
_cell.angle_alpha   90.00
_cell.angle_beta   90.00
_cell.angle_gamma   90.00
#
_symmetry.space_group_name_H-M   'P 1'
#
loop_
_entity.id
_entity.type
_entity.pdbx_description
1 polymer ?
#
loop_
_entity_poly.entity_id
_entity_poly.type
_entity_poly.pdbx_seq_one_letter_code
_entity_poly.pdbx_strand_id
1 'polypeptide(L)'
;MDMENTAHTPPAFTGITLEAILSTENLLTALKRVESNRGAPGVDGMTTEEIRAYIFAHPGELRSAILTGKYRPSPVKRVSIPS
;
A
#
# COMPACT_ATOMS: atom_id res chain seq x y z
N MET A 1 -40.65 -6.30 -14.86
CA MET A 1 -40.43 -4.85 -15.03
C MET A 1 -39.02 -4.62 -14.57
N ASP A 2 -38.14 -4.76 -15.54
CA ASP A 2 -36.71 -4.60 -15.43
C ASP A 2 -36.39 -3.20 -14.95
N MET A 3 -35.47 -3.08 -13.99
CA MET A 3 -34.51 -2.00 -14.03
C MET A 3 -33.16 -2.59 -13.68
N GLU A 4 -32.48 -2.98 -14.77
CA GLU A 4 -31.05 -3.19 -14.84
C GLU A 4 -30.31 -2.13 -14.03
N ASN A 5 -29.43 -2.60 -13.13
CA ASN A 5 -28.40 -1.78 -12.53
C ASN A 5 -27.50 -1.27 -13.67
N THR A 6 -27.87 -0.11 -14.20
CA THR A 6 -27.32 0.44 -15.43
C THR A 6 -25.83 0.72 -15.20
N ALA A 7 -25.02 0.24 -16.14
CA ALA A 7 -23.57 0.35 -16.16
C ALA A 7 -23.07 1.66 -15.53
N HIS A 8 -22.36 1.54 -14.42
CA HIS A 8 -21.48 2.61 -13.95
C HIS A 8 -20.31 2.67 -14.94
N THR A 9 -20.52 3.32 -16.08
CA THR A 9 -19.45 3.70 -16.97
C THR A 9 -18.67 4.81 -16.27
N PRO A 10 -17.47 4.53 -15.72
CA PRO A 10 -16.68 5.58 -15.12
C PRO A 10 -16.23 6.53 -16.25
N PRO A 11 -16.21 7.85 -16.03
CA PRO A 11 -15.76 8.79 -17.06
C PRO A 11 -14.29 8.53 -17.42
N ALA A 12 -13.89 8.98 -18.62
CA ALA A 12 -12.52 8.93 -19.14
C ALA A 12 -11.56 9.83 -18.32
N PHE A 13 -11.23 9.36 -17.12
CA PHE A 13 -10.01 9.68 -16.41
C PHE A 13 -9.28 8.35 -16.29
N THR A 14 -8.28 8.12 -17.15
CA THR A 14 -7.36 6.98 -17.00
C THR A 14 -6.36 7.27 -15.87
N GLY A 15 -6.88 7.73 -14.73
CA GLY A 15 -6.11 8.06 -13.54
C GLY A 15 -5.77 6.81 -12.75
N ILE A 16 -4.76 6.92 -11.89
CA ILE A 16 -4.42 5.85 -10.95
C ILE A 16 -5.58 5.70 -9.96
N THR A 17 -6.23 4.54 -9.95
CA THR A 17 -7.30 4.24 -8.98
C THR A 17 -6.72 3.63 -7.70
N LEU A 18 -7.44 3.78 -6.58
CA LEU A 18 -7.02 3.18 -5.31
C LEU A 18 -7.02 1.66 -5.39
N GLU A 19 -7.96 1.08 -6.11
CA GLU A 19 -8.06 -0.35 -6.40
C GLU A 19 -6.85 -0.85 -7.18
N ALA A 20 -6.37 -0.08 -8.17
CA ALA A 20 -5.17 -0.41 -8.94
C ALA A 20 -3.91 -0.36 -8.06
N ILE A 21 -3.79 0.67 -7.20
CA ILE A 21 -2.69 0.78 -6.22
C ILE A 21 -2.69 -0.43 -5.27
N LEU A 22 -3.86 -0.86 -4.81
CA LEU A 22 -4.03 -1.95 -3.85
C LEU A 22 -4.15 -3.34 -4.51
N SER A 23 -3.95 -3.44 -5.83
CA SER A 23 -3.95 -4.72 -6.52
C SER A 23 -2.80 -5.61 -6.00
N THR A 24 -3.07 -6.91 -5.89
CA THR A 24 -2.08 -7.88 -5.39
C THR A 24 -0.78 -7.83 -6.18
N GLU A 25 -0.87 -7.70 -7.51
CA GLU A 25 0.29 -7.60 -8.39
C GLU A 25 1.14 -6.35 -8.10
N ASN A 26 0.50 -5.19 -7.94
CA ASN A 26 1.20 -3.95 -7.61
C ASN A 26 1.85 -4.03 -6.22
N LEU A 27 1.13 -4.58 -5.22
CA LEU A 27 1.66 -4.72 -3.86
C LEU A 27 2.84 -5.70 -3.78
N LEU A 28 2.81 -6.81 -4.52
CA LEU A 28 3.94 -7.74 -4.60
C LEU A 28 5.15 -7.09 -5.29
N THR A 29 4.92 -6.26 -6.31
CA THR A 29 5.98 -5.51 -6.98
C THR A 29 6.58 -4.45 -6.06
N ALA A 30 5.74 -3.74 -5.32
CA ALA A 30 6.17 -2.76 -4.32
C ALA A 30 6.99 -3.42 -3.20
N LEU A 31 6.54 -4.57 -2.68
CA LEU A 31 7.25 -5.33 -1.67
C LEU A 31 8.68 -5.68 -2.11
N LYS A 32 8.84 -6.25 -3.32
CA LYS A 32 10.16 -6.58 -3.88
C LYS A 32 11.09 -5.36 -4.00
N ARG A 33 10.54 -4.21 -4.37
CA ARG A 33 11.33 -2.96 -4.47
C ARG A 33 11.78 -2.48 -3.10
N VAL A 34 10.92 -2.52 -2.09
CA VAL A 34 11.27 -2.14 -0.71
C VAL A 34 12.36 -3.05 -0.16
N GLU A 35 12.24 -4.37 -0.35
CA GLU A 35 13.28 -5.34 0.01
C GLU A 35 14.61 -5.03 -0.69
N SER A 36 14.57 -4.66 -1.97
CA SER A 36 15.79 -4.36 -2.76
C SER A 36 16.50 -3.08 -2.32
N ASN A 37 15.74 -2.09 -1.83
CA ASN A 37 16.28 -0.79 -1.41
C ASN A 37 17.18 -0.90 -0.17
N ARG A 38 16.98 -1.91 0.68
CA ARG A 38 17.79 -2.15 1.90
C ARG A 38 17.95 -0.89 2.76
N GLY A 39 16.88 -0.11 2.87
CA GLY A 39 16.86 1.16 3.59
C GLY A 39 16.89 0.96 5.11
N ALA A 40 17.32 1.99 5.83
CA ALA A 40 17.28 1.98 7.29
C ALA A 40 15.83 1.92 7.82
N PRO A 41 15.58 1.22 8.95
CA PRO A 41 14.25 1.13 9.55
C PRO A 41 13.64 2.49 9.93
N GLY A 42 12.31 2.53 9.90
CA GLY A 42 11.50 3.67 10.33
C GLY A 42 11.46 3.86 11.84
N VAL A 43 10.43 4.59 12.31
CA VAL A 43 10.20 4.85 13.75
C VAL A 43 9.77 3.60 14.51
N ASP A 44 9.23 2.60 13.81
CA ASP A 44 8.82 1.29 14.32
C ASP A 44 9.98 0.30 14.46
N GLY A 45 11.13 0.59 13.85
CA GLY A 45 12.30 -0.27 13.90
C GLY A 45 12.26 -1.49 12.98
N MET A 46 11.21 -1.66 12.15
CA MET A 46 11.08 -2.81 11.26
C MET A 46 12.05 -2.72 10.08
N THR A 47 12.80 -3.80 9.83
CA THR A 47 13.77 -3.87 8.73
C THR A 47 13.14 -4.30 7.40
N THR A 48 13.88 -4.12 6.30
CA THR A 48 13.48 -4.58 4.96
C THR A 48 13.39 -6.10 4.85
N GLU A 49 14.03 -6.85 5.75
CA GLU A 49 14.00 -8.31 5.79
C GLU A 49 12.76 -8.83 6.55
N GLU A 50 12.24 -8.04 7.49
CA GLU A 50 11.09 -8.39 8.33
C GLU A 50 9.74 -8.11 7.65
N ILE A 51 9.69 -7.13 6.74
CA ILE A 51 8.45 -6.65 6.11
C ILE A 51 7.62 -7.76 5.45
N ARG A 52 8.27 -8.72 4.80
CA ARG A 52 7.57 -9.82 4.14
C ARG A 52 6.78 -10.65 5.15
N ALA A 53 7.45 -11.10 6.21
CA ALA A 53 6.82 -11.89 7.25
C ALA A 53 5.67 -11.11 7.92
N TYR A 54 5.87 -9.81 8.16
CA TYR A 54 4.84 -8.95 8.73
C TYR A 54 3.57 -8.87 7.84
N ILE A 55 3.72 -8.66 6.53
CA ILE A 55 2.58 -8.58 5.60
C ILE A 55 1.82 -9.91 5.54
N PHE A 56 2.52 -11.05 5.55
CA PHE A 56 1.88 -12.36 5.54
C PHE A 56 1.21 -12.73 6.87
N ALA A 57 1.68 -12.17 7.99
CA ALA A 57 1.04 -12.33 9.30
C ALA A 57 -0.24 -11.49 9.46
N HIS A 58 -0.37 -10.39 8.69
CA HIS A 58 -1.49 -9.44 8.77
C HIS A 58 -2.21 -9.28 7.42
N PRO A 59 -2.74 -10.37 6.83
CA PRO A 59 -3.27 -10.34 5.47
C PRO A 59 -4.50 -9.43 5.37
N GLY A 60 -4.44 -8.45 4.47
CA GLY A 60 -5.58 -7.59 4.14
C GLY A 60 -5.87 -6.46 5.13
N GLU A 61 -5.21 -6.40 6.29
CA GLU A 61 -5.40 -5.35 7.28
C GLU A 61 -5.09 -3.96 6.72
N LEU A 62 -3.91 -3.80 6.13
CA LEU A 62 -3.48 -2.54 5.50
C LEU A 62 -4.43 -2.12 4.37
N ARG A 63 -4.81 -3.06 3.52
CA ARG A 63 -5.74 -2.82 2.40
C ARG A 63 -7.09 -2.33 2.91
N SER A 64 -7.65 -2.99 3.92
CA SER A 64 -8.92 -2.63 4.54
C SER A 64 -8.85 -1.25 5.20
N ALA A 65 -7.79 -0.97 5.95
CA ALA A 65 -7.58 0.32 6.60
C ALA A 65 -7.49 1.47 5.58
N ILE A 66 -6.83 1.26 4.44
CA ILE A 66 -6.71 2.27 3.38
C ILE A 66 -8.07 2.48 2.70
N LEU A 67 -8.75 1.41 2.28
CA LEU A 67 -10.06 1.50 1.60
C LEU A 67 -11.15 2.15 2.46
N THR A 68 -11.10 1.92 3.78
CA THR A 68 -12.04 2.53 4.73
C THR A 68 -11.63 3.92 5.20
N GLY A 69 -10.50 4.46 4.71
CA GLY A 69 -9.99 5.78 5.10
C GLY A 69 -9.45 5.88 6.53
N LYS A 70 -9.26 4.74 7.21
CA LYS A 70 -8.79 4.65 8.60
C LYS A 70 -7.27 4.57 8.71
N TYR A 71 -6.56 4.26 7.64
CA TYR A 71 -5.10 4.20 7.64
C TYR A 71 -4.50 5.56 8.00
N ARG A 72 -3.55 5.54 8.94
CA ARG A 72 -2.74 6.70 9.32
C ARG A 72 -1.26 6.27 9.24
N PRO A 73 -0.48 6.82 8.30
CA PRO A 73 0.92 6.45 8.18
C PRO A 73 1.69 6.90 9.43
N SER A 74 2.64 6.06 9.85
CA SER A 74 3.57 6.40 10.94
C SER A 74 4.41 7.62 10.57
N PRO A 75 4.80 8.45 11.55
CA PRO A 75 5.70 9.57 11.31
C PRO A 75 7.06 9.10 10.76
N VAL A 76 7.71 9.94 9.97
CA VAL A 76 9.02 9.63 9.38
C VAL A 76 10.13 9.83 10.43
N LYS A 77 11.08 8.90 10.47
CA LYS A 77 12.28 8.99 11.33
C LYS A 77 13.25 10.02 10.76
N ARG A 78 13.59 11.06 11.54
CA ARG A 78 14.61 12.04 11.16
C ARG A 78 16.01 11.44 11.33
N VAL A 79 16.85 11.58 10.32
CA VAL A 79 18.26 11.20 10.36
C VAL A 79 19.12 12.37 9.90
N SER A 80 20.25 12.60 10.57
CA SER A 80 21.24 13.59 10.14
C SER A 80 22.12 12.97 9.07
N ILE A 81 22.11 13.53 7.86
CA ILE A 81 23.00 13.10 6.77
C ILE A 81 24.23 14.01 6.79
N PRO A 82 25.45 13.47 6.91
CA PRO A 82 26.66 14.27 6.82
C PRO A 82 26.81 14.82 5.39
N SER A 83 27.20 16.10 5.28
CA SER A 83 27.53 16.76 4.02
C SER A 83 28.86 16.29 3.44
#